data_AF-A0A8T0MM81-F1
#
_entry.id   AF-A0A8T0MM81-F1
#
_cell.length_a   1.000
_cell.length_b   1.000
_cell.length_c   1.000
_cell.angle_alpha   90.00
_cell.angle_beta   90.00
_cell.angle_gamma   90.00
#
_symmetry.space_group_name_H-M   'P 1'
#
loop_
_entity.id
_entity.type
_entity.pdbx_description
1 polymer ?
#
loop_
_entity_poly.entity_id
_entity_poly.type
_entity_poly.pdbx_seq_one_letter_code
_entity_poly.pdbx_strand_id
1 'polypeptide(L)'
;MEVENQWGGHDSRAKADNFAASVLSWLCNSKGPHYFEDLADMMDAEISELFNADFQDNSIEEVAKQLLIMHEECLQSNYSSIEKLRNSHVQGNAVSQSRQHMVQRANAR
;
A
#
# COMPACT_ATOMS: atom_id res chain seq x y z
N MET A 1 1.24 -6.26 7.12
CA MET A 1 1.66 -6.91 8.38
C MET A 1 3.05 -6.42 8.82
N GLU A 2 3.98 -6.15 7.91
CA GLU A 2 5.34 -5.62 8.19
C GLU A 2 5.40 -4.40 9.12
N VAL A 3 4.56 -3.38 8.87
CA VAL A 3 4.57 -2.15 9.68
C VAL A 3 4.02 -2.40 11.08
N GLU A 4 2.95 -3.20 11.17
CA GLU A 4 2.29 -3.57 12.42
C GLU A 4 3.18 -4.50 13.28
N ASN A 5 3.95 -5.35 12.62
CA ASN A 5 4.87 -6.28 13.26
C ASN A 5 6.26 -5.68 13.53
N GLN A 6 6.52 -4.42 13.17
CA GLN A 6 7.82 -3.74 13.31
C GLN A 6 8.99 -4.46 12.63
N TRP A 7 8.74 -5.20 11.55
CA TRP A 7 9.80 -5.94 10.86
C TRP A 7 10.85 -5.00 10.22
N GLY A 8 10.50 -3.73 10.00
CA GLY A 8 11.42 -2.66 9.59
C GLY A 8 12.11 -1.88 10.73
N GLY A 9 11.96 -2.30 11.99
CA GLY A 9 12.43 -1.57 13.18
C GLY A 9 11.44 -0.52 13.72
N HIS A 10 11.88 0.29 14.69
CA HIS A 10 11.06 1.34 15.33
C HIS A 10 10.44 2.32 14.33
N ASP A 11 11.13 2.57 13.21
CA ASP A 11 10.73 3.53 12.19
C ASP A 11 9.98 2.89 11.01
N SER A 12 9.45 1.68 11.17
CA SER A 12 8.73 0.93 10.10
C SER A 12 7.59 1.74 9.47
N ARG A 13 6.90 2.59 10.25
CA ARG A 13 5.87 3.49 9.75
C ARG A 13 6.45 4.59 8.86
N ALA A 14 7.52 5.24 9.31
CA ALA A 14 8.18 6.29 8.54
C ALA A 14 8.80 5.74 7.25
N LYS A 15 9.32 4.50 7.28
CA LYS A 15 9.79 3.79 6.07
C LYS A 15 8.65 3.56 5.06
N ALA A 16 7.49 3.12 5.52
CA ALA A 16 6.33 2.94 4.65
C ALA A 16 5.82 4.27 4.06
N ASP A 17 5.82 5.35 4.85
CA ASP A 17 5.44 6.68 4.39
C ASP A 17 6.45 7.22 3.35
N ASN A 18 7.74 7.00 3.57
CA ASN A 18 8.80 7.36 2.61
C ASN A 18 8.66 6.57 1.30
N PHE A 19 8.42 5.26 1.37
CA PHE A 19 8.15 4.42 0.21
C PHE A 19 6.95 4.92 -0.59
N ALA A 20 5.84 5.24 0.09
CA ALA A 20 4.67 5.81 -0.55
C ALA A 20 4.97 7.16 -1.24
N ALA A 21 5.80 8.00 -0.62
CA ALA A 21 6.23 9.27 -1.21
C ALA A 21 7.14 9.07 -2.44
N SER A 22 8.05 8.10 -2.40
CA SER A 22 8.91 7.72 -3.55
C SER A 22 8.06 7.30 -4.75
N VAL A 23 7.13 6.36 -4.54
CA VAL A 23 6.21 5.86 -5.59
C VAL A 23 5.37 7.00 -6.16
N LEU A 24 4.81 7.86 -5.30
CA LEU A 24 4.02 9.00 -5.76
C LEU A 24 4.86 9.99 -6.57
N SER A 25 6.08 10.28 -6.12
CA SER A 25 7.01 11.16 -6.84
C SER A 25 7.33 10.60 -8.22
N TRP A 26 7.57 9.30 -8.33
CA TRP A 26 7.83 8.64 -9.61
C TRP A 26 6.63 8.77 -10.55
N LEU A 27 5.42 8.48 -10.07
CA LEU A 27 4.19 8.61 -10.86
C LEU A 27 3.93 10.05 -11.32
N CYS A 28 4.12 11.05 -10.46
CA CYS A 28 3.80 12.44 -10.78
C CYS A 28 4.89 13.20 -11.54
N ASN A 29 6.17 12.82 -11.39
CA ASN A 29 7.29 13.55 -11.99
C ASN A 29 7.87 12.87 -13.25
N SER A 30 7.52 11.62 -13.53
CA SER A 30 7.92 10.98 -14.78
C SER A 30 7.25 11.69 -15.96
N LYS A 31 8.08 12.22 -16.88
CA LYS A 31 7.65 12.91 -18.10
C LYS A 31 7.51 11.96 -19.31
N GLY A 32 7.56 10.66 -19.08
CA GLY A 32 7.53 9.62 -20.11
C GLY A 32 6.41 8.60 -19.89
N PRO A 33 6.28 7.60 -20.77
CA PRO A 33 5.42 6.45 -20.52
C PRO A 33 5.87 5.73 -19.25
N HIS A 34 4.93 5.48 -18.34
CA HIS A 34 5.19 4.71 -17.13
C HIS A 34 5.12 3.23 -17.47
N TYR A 35 6.29 2.60 -17.62
CA TYR A 35 6.35 1.16 -17.86
C TYR A 35 6.11 0.41 -16.57
N PHE A 36 5.40 -0.70 -16.69
CA PHE A 36 5.08 -1.58 -15.58
C PHE A 36 6.35 -2.16 -14.96
N GLU A 37 7.27 -2.60 -15.81
CA GLU A 37 8.55 -3.19 -15.42
C GLU A 37 9.38 -2.20 -14.58
N ASP A 38 9.49 -0.93 -15.01
CA ASP A 38 10.25 0.09 -14.29
C ASP A 38 9.67 0.39 -12.89
N LEU A 39 8.34 0.38 -12.75
CA LEU A 39 7.68 0.58 -11.47
C LEU A 39 7.86 -0.63 -10.55
N ALA A 40 7.67 -1.84 -11.08
CA ALA A 40 7.81 -3.07 -10.32
C ALA A 40 9.24 -3.25 -9.80
N ASP A 41 10.25 -3.05 -10.65
CA ASP A 41 11.66 -3.16 -10.30
C ASP A 41 12.07 -2.12 -9.24
N MET A 42 11.58 -0.87 -9.36
CA MET A 42 11.83 0.17 -8.37
C MET A 42 11.17 -0.16 -7.02
N MET A 43 9.92 -0.64 -7.03
CA MET A 43 9.23 -1.02 -5.81
C MET A 43 9.91 -2.20 -5.10
N ASP A 44 10.35 -3.21 -5.87
CA ASP A 44 11.06 -4.37 -5.34
C ASP A 44 12.40 -4.00 -4.69
N ALA A 45 13.17 -3.15 -5.37
CA ALA A 45 14.43 -2.64 -4.84
C ALA A 45 14.23 -1.84 -3.54
N GLU A 46 13.30 -0.88 -3.50
CA GLU A 46 13.06 -0.07 -2.30
C GLU A 46 12.54 -0.92 -1.12
N ILE A 47 11.66 -1.87 -1.39
CA ILE A 47 11.13 -2.78 -0.35
C ILE A 47 12.25 -3.66 0.22
N SER A 48 13.08 -4.23 -0.65
CA SER A 48 14.23 -5.04 -0.27
C SER A 48 15.20 -4.25 0.60
N GLU A 49 15.47 -2.98 0.27
CA GLU A 49 16.35 -2.11 1.06
C GLU A 49 15.73 -1.68 2.40
N LEU A 50 14.45 -1.34 2.43
CA LEU A 50 13.80 -0.77 3.61
C LEU A 50 13.43 -1.83 4.65
N PHE A 51 12.96 -2.99 4.20
CA PHE A 51 12.40 -4.03 5.05
C PHE A 51 13.24 -5.31 5.07
N ASN A 52 14.29 -5.41 4.25
CA ASN A 52 15.11 -6.63 4.11
C ASN A 52 14.22 -7.87 3.84
N ALA A 53 13.20 -7.66 3.00
CA ALA A 53 12.17 -8.63 2.67
C ALA A 53 12.14 -8.82 1.15
N ASP A 54 11.99 -10.08 0.73
CA ASP A 54 11.84 -10.50 -0.66
C ASP A 54 10.49 -11.22 -0.78
N PHE A 55 9.63 -10.71 -1.65
CA PHE A 55 8.27 -11.20 -1.84
C PHE A 55 8.18 -12.07 -3.10
N GLN A 56 8.26 -13.39 -2.93
CA GLN A 56 8.14 -14.36 -4.03
C GLN A 56 6.69 -14.57 -4.55
N ASP A 57 5.71 -13.91 -3.95
CA ASP A 57 4.29 -14.13 -4.22
C ASP A 57 3.70 -13.16 -5.25
N ASN A 58 4.56 -12.53 -6.07
CA ASN A 58 4.19 -11.57 -7.11
C ASN A 58 3.24 -10.46 -6.62
N SER A 59 3.23 -10.18 -5.31
CA SER A 59 2.37 -9.16 -4.71
C SER A 59 2.80 -7.75 -5.12
N ILE A 60 4.11 -7.52 -5.28
CA ILE A 60 4.68 -6.26 -5.74
C ILE A 60 4.17 -5.93 -7.14
N GLU A 61 4.22 -6.91 -8.05
CA GLU A 61 3.72 -6.81 -9.41
C GLU A 61 2.23 -6.44 -9.45
N GLU A 62 1.40 -7.12 -8.66
CA GLU A 62 -0.04 -6.82 -8.63
C GLU A 62 -0.34 -5.42 -8.07
N VAL A 63 0.41 -4.96 -7.06
CA VAL A 63 0.27 -3.60 -6.52
C VAL A 63 0.74 -2.56 -7.54
N ALA A 64 1.88 -2.76 -8.19
CA ALA A 64 2.41 -1.87 -9.23
C ALA A 64 1.40 -1.70 -10.38
N LYS A 65 0.80 -2.80 -10.82
CA LYS A 65 -0.24 -2.79 -11.85
C LYS A 65 -1.47 -1.99 -11.42
N GLN A 66 -1.96 -2.19 -10.20
CA GLN A 66 -3.12 -1.47 -9.70
C GLN A 66 -2.86 0.03 -9.57
N LEU A 67 -1.64 0.43 -9.19
CA LEU A 67 -1.21 1.82 -9.12
C LEU A 67 -1.20 2.49 -10.51
N LEU A 68 -0.69 1.79 -11.53
CA LEU A 68 -0.69 2.31 -12.91
C LEU A 68 -2.11 2.50 -13.44
N ILE A 69 -3.01 1.52 -13.23
CA ILE A 69 -4.41 1.66 -13.62
C ILE A 69 -5.05 2.88 -12.95
N MET A 70 -4.84 3.05 -11.64
CA MET A 70 -5.35 4.22 -10.91
C MET A 70 -4.77 5.54 -11.44
N HIS A 71 -3.48 5.54 -11.78
CA HIS A 71 -2.80 6.71 -12.35
C HIS A 71 -3.39 7.07 -13.72
N GLU A 72 -3.61 6.09 -14.61
CA GLU A 72 -4.25 6.30 -15.91
C GLU A 72 -5.68 6.82 -15.77
N GLU A 73 -6.47 6.26 -14.86
CA GLU A 73 -7.82 6.77 -14.57
C GLU A 73 -7.80 8.22 -14.08
N CYS A 74 -6.84 8.58 -13.22
CA CYS A 74 -6.66 9.96 -12.75
C CYS A 74 -6.36 10.93 -13.91
N LEU A 75 -5.53 10.53 -14.88
CA LEU A 75 -5.25 11.32 -16.09
C LEU A 75 -6.52 11.56 -16.92
N GLN A 76 -7.49 10.63 -16.85
CA GLN A 76 -8.80 10.73 -17.50
C GLN A 76 -9.85 11.44 -16.62
N SER A 77 -9.46 12.02 -15.47
CA SER A 77 -10.37 12.58 -14.47
C SER A 77 -11.39 11.57 -13.90
N ASN A 78 -11.09 10.28 -13.98
CA ASN A 78 -11.86 9.21 -13.36
C ASN A 78 -11.21 8.82 -12.03
N TYR A 79 -11.91 9.01 -10.93
CA TYR A 79 -11.40 8.71 -9.58
C TYR A 79 -12.09 7.49 -8.95
N SER A 80 -12.87 6.73 -9.73
CA SER A 80 -13.72 5.65 -9.22
C SER A 80 -12.94 4.59 -8.45
N SER A 81 -11.74 4.21 -8.89
CA SER A 81 -10.92 3.22 -8.18
C SER A 81 -10.39 3.75 -6.85
N ILE A 82 -10.03 5.04 -6.78
CA ILE A 82 -9.64 5.70 -5.52
C ILE A 82 -10.82 5.75 -4.56
N GLU A 83 -12.02 6.09 -5.04
CA GLU A 83 -13.22 6.13 -4.20
C GLU A 83 -13.56 4.75 -3.65
N LYS A 84 -13.48 3.70 -4.49
CA LYS A 84 -13.65 2.31 -4.05
C LYS A 84 -12.63 1.94 -2.97
N LEU A 85 -11.34 2.24 -3.18
CA LEU A 85 -10.27 1.93 -2.23
C LEU A 85 -10.47 2.65 -0.88
N ARG A 86 -10.89 3.92 -0.92
CA ARG A 86 -11.22 4.71 0.27
C ARG A 86 -12.39 4.09 1.04
N ASN A 87 -13.43 3.65 0.33
CA ASN A 87 -14.61 3.05 0.95
C ASN A 87 -14.31 1.66 1.56
N SER A 88 -13.41 0.88 0.95
CA SER A 88 -12.97 -0.41 1.49
C SER A 88 -12.23 -0.28 2.83
N HIS A 89 -11.40 0.76 3.01
CA HIS A 89 -10.73 1.04 4.28
C HIS A 89 -11.73 1.38 5.41
N VAL A 90 -12.81 2.10 5.10
CA VAL A 90 -13.85 2.46 6.08
C VAL A 90 -14.58 1.21 6.61
N GLN A 91 -14.85 0.23 5.74
CA GLN A 91 -15.46 -1.03 6.16
C GLN A 91 -14.52 -1.91 7.01
N GLY A 92 -13.21 -1.93 6.70
CA GLY A 92 -12.22 -2.66 7.50
C GLY A 92 -12.05 -2.14 8.93
N ASN A 93 -12.09 -0.81 9.12
CA ASN A 93 -12.02 -0.21 10.45
C ASN A 93 -13.29 -0.45 11.28
N ALA A 94 -14.48 -0.41 10.65
CA ALA A 94 -15.74 -0.69 11.34
C ALA A 94 -15.81 -2.14 11.85
N VAL A 95 -15.31 -3.10 11.07
CA VAL A 95 -15.25 -4.52 11.47
C VAL A 95 -14.21 -4.75 12.56
N SER A 96 -13.06 -4.07 12.50
CA SER A 96 -12.02 -4.17 13.52
C SER A 96 -12.48 -3.64 14.88
N GLN A 97 -13.17 -2.49 14.92
CA GLN A 97 -13.77 -1.97 16.15
C GLN A 97 -14.86 -2.91 16.72
N SER A 98 -15.68 -3.49 15.85
CA SER A 98 -16.73 -4.45 16.26
C SER A 98 -16.15 -5.73 16.88
N ARG A 99 -15.01 -6.21 16.37
CA ARG A 99 -14.31 -7.38 16.94
C ARG A 99 -13.67 -7.07 18.30
N GLN A 100 -13.08 -5.88 18.47
CA GLN A 100 -12.50 -5.47 19.75
C GLN A 100 -13.56 -5.36 20.86
N HIS A 101 -14.75 -4.86 20.52
CA HIS A 101 -15.87 -4.73 21.46
C HIS A 101 -16.50 -6.08 21.85
N MET A 102 -16.39 -7.11 21.00
CA MET A 102 -16.87 -8.47 21.30
C MET A 102 -15.89 -9.24 22.19
N VAL A 103 -14.57 -9.08 21.99
CA VAL A 103 -13.54 -9.74 22.81
C VAL A 103 -13.55 -9.20 24.25
N GLN A 104 -13.78 -7.90 24.44
CA GLN A 104 -13.91 -7.30 25.78
C GLN A 104 -15.12 -7.80 26.57
N ARG A 105 -16.21 -8.20 25.89
CA ARG A 105 -17.41 -8.78 26.55
C ARG A 105 -17.26 -10.25 26.91
N ALA A 106 -16.34 -10.98 26.27
CA ALA A 106 -16.08 -12.39 26.57
C ALA A 106 -15.13 -12.61 27.75
N ASN A 107 -14.29 -11.62 28.09
CA ASN A 107 -13.33 -11.69 29.21
C ASN A 107 -13.87 -11.11 30.54
N ALA A 108 -15.18 -10.84 30.60
CA ALA A 108 -15.86 -10.27 31.76
C ALA A 108 -16.89 -11.23 32.39
N ARG A 109 -16.70 -12.55 32.21
CA ARG A 109 -17.52 -13.60 32.81
C ARG A 109 -16.65 -14.64 33.50
#